data_AF-A0A9P7JME3-F1
#
_entry.id   AF-A0A9P7JME3-F1
#
_cell.length_a   1.000
_cell.length_b   1.000
_cell.length_c   1.000
_cell.angle_alpha   90.00
_cell.angle_beta   90.00
_cell.angle_gamma   90.00
#
_symmetry.space_group_name_H-M   'P 1'
#
loop_
_entity.id
_entity.type
_entity.pdbx_description
1 polymer ?
#
loop_
_entity_poly.entity_id
_entity_poly.type
_entity_poly.pdbx_seq_one_letter_code
_entity_poly.pdbx_strand_id
1 'polypeptide(L)' 'MGACQRNTGSPYPLSSYFNVHSMAKRTTNGNVPLVNCNADLWSGKIDVGTPPQTFTVVFDTGSSDL' A
#
# COMPACT_ATOMS: atom_id res chain seq x y z
N MET A 1 -6.49 18.07 0.86
CA MET A 1 -7.61 17.20 1.32
C MET A 1 -7.10 15.77 1.50
N GLY A 2 -7.38 15.14 2.64
CA GLY A 2 -6.97 13.76 2.92
C GLY A 2 -7.69 12.73 2.04
N ALA A 3 -7.14 11.51 1.93
CA ALA A 3 -7.76 10.43 1.16
C ALA A 3 -9.16 10.05 1.69
N CYS A 4 -9.31 10.01 3.02
CA CYS A 4 -10.60 9.75 3.68
C CYS A 4 -11.68 10.75 3.24
N GLN A 5 -11.42 12.06 3.36
CA GLN A 5 -12.39 13.12 2.99
C GLN A 5 -12.81 13.05 1.52
N ARG A 6 -11.89 12.70 0.60
CA ARG A 6 -12.23 12.56 -0.82
C ARG A 6 -13.14 11.35 -1.08
N ASN A 7 -12.97 10.27 -0.32
CA ASN A 7 -13.72 9.04 -0.52
C ASN A 7 -15.06 9.03 0.23
N THR A 8 -15.18 9.75 1.35
CA THR A 8 -16.36 9.69 2.23
C THR A 8 -17.18 10.97 2.25
N GLY A 9 -16.70 12.04 1.61
CA GLY A 9 -17.35 13.36 1.62
C GLY A 9 -17.30 14.09 2.97
N SER A 10 -16.80 13.44 4.03
CA SER A 10 -16.69 14.01 5.37
C SER A 10 -15.26 13.90 5.89
N PRO A 11 -14.67 14.96 6.46
CA PRO A 11 -13.35 14.88 7.07
C PRO A 11 -13.37 13.95 8.28
N TYR A 12 -12.29 13.20 8.50
CA TYR A 12 -12.15 12.41 9.71
C TYR A 12 -12.05 13.34 10.94
N PRO A 13 -12.61 12.97 12.10
CA PRO A 13 -12.72 13.86 13.27
C PRO A 13 -11.40 14.45 13.77
N LEU A 14 -10.28 13.77 13.53
CA LEU A 14 -8.93 14.20 13.94
C LEU A 14 -8.14 14.91 12.82
N SER A 15 -8.78 15.23 11.70
CA SER A 15 -8.12 15.80 10.51
C SER A 15 -7.58 17.21 10.66
N SER A 16 -8.14 17.97 11.60
CA SER A 16 -7.67 19.29 11.98
C SER A 16 -6.62 19.26 13.10
N TYR A 17 -6.56 18.16 13.86
CA TYR A 17 -5.67 18.01 15.02
C TYR A 17 -4.25 17.64 14.60
N PHE A 18 -4.12 16.83 13.56
CA PHE A 18 -2.85 16.58 12.89
C PHE A 18 -2.68 17.62 11.78
N ASN A 19 -1.54 18.30 11.75
CA ASN A 19 -1.22 19.20 10.64
C ASN A 19 -0.93 18.35 9.38
N VAL A 20 -2.00 17.95 8.70
CA VAL A 20 -1.96 17.02 7.56
C VAL A 20 -1.33 17.63 6.31
N HIS A 21 -1.02 18.92 6.37
CA HIS A 21 -0.28 19.65 5.36
C HIS A 21 1.24 19.51 5.59
N SER A 22 1.67 19.17 6.82
CA SER A 22 3.08 18.92 7.17
C SER A 22 3.44 17.43 7.28
N MET A 23 2.46 16.53 7.22
CA MET A 23 2.75 15.10 7.03
C MET A 23 3.12 14.87 5.57
N ALA A 24 4.42 14.95 5.27
CA ALA A 24 4.93 14.58 3.97
C ALA A 24 4.42 13.16 3.65
N LYS A 25 3.60 13.03 2.59
CA LYS A 25 3.28 11.72 2.03
C LYS A 25 4.62 11.02 1.82
N ARG A 26 4.79 9.82 2.37
CA ARG A 26 6.00 9.03 2.17
C ARG A 26 6.24 8.95 0.66
N THR A 27 7.22 9.73 0.18
CA THR A 27 7.44 9.99 -1.25
C THR A 27 8.25 8.88 -1.91
N THR A 28 8.58 7.82 -1.17
CA THR A 28 9.27 6.66 -1.72
C THR A 28 8.33 5.98 -2.71
N ASN A 29 8.77 5.84 -3.96
CA ASN A 29 8.12 5.01 -4.98
C ASN A 29 8.10 3.55 -4.50
N GLY A 30 7.14 3.18 -3.66
CA GLY A 30 6.88 1.79 -3.24
C GLY A 30 6.10 1.00 -4.29
N ASN A 31 6.32 1.31 -5.57
CA ASN A 31 5.63 0.63 -6.66
C ASN A 31 6.30 -0.73 -6.86
N VAL A 32 5.53 -1.80 -6.72
CA VAL A 32 5.96 -3.15 -7.07
C VAL A 32 5.31 -3.50 -8.41
N PRO A 33 6.09 -3.87 -9.45
CA PRO A 33 5.52 -4.32 -10.71
C PRO A 33 4.76 -5.63 -10.52
N LEU A 34 3.56 -5.71 -11.09
CA LEU A 34 2.72 -6.89 -11.02
C LEU A 34 2.80 -7.70 -12.31
N VAL A 35 2.80 -9.02 -12.18
CA VAL A 35 2.74 -9.98 -13.27
C VAL A 35 1.38 -10.66 -13.24
N ASN A 36 0.73 -10.72 -14.40
CA ASN A 36 -0.48 -11.49 -14.59
C ASN A 36 -0.16 -12.98 -14.54
N CYS A 37 -0.84 -13.72 -13.67
CA CYS A 37 -0.74 -15.17 -13.58
C CYS A 37 -2.06 -15.79 -14.04
N ASN A 38 -2.06 -16.28 -15.28
CA ASN A 38 -3.18 -16.99 -15.91
C ASN A 38 -4.52 -16.23 -15.93
N ALA A 39 -4.47 -14.89 -15.99
CA ALA A 39 -5.64 -14.01 -15.91
C ALA A 39 -6.46 -14.07 -14.60
N ASP A 40 -6.01 -14.85 -13.62
CA ASP A 40 -6.74 -15.06 -12.36
C ASP A 40 -6.10 -14.32 -11.17
N LEU A 41 -4.77 -14.17 -11.19
CA LEU A 41 -4.01 -13.65 -10.05
C LEU A 41 -3.02 -12.56 -10.48
N TRP A 42 -2.72 -11.66 -9.55
CA TRP A 42 -1.65 -10.67 -9.67
C TRP A 42 -0.53 -10.99 -8.68
N SER A 43 0.64 -11.32 -9.21
CA SER A 43 1.81 -11.63 -8.39
C SER A 43 2.91 -10.59 -8.56
N GLY A 44 3.87 -10.57 -7.64
CA GLY A 44 5.09 -9.79 -7.77
C GLY A 44 6.14 -10.24 -6.78
N LYS A 45 7.29 -9.56 -6.80
CA LYS A 45 8.45 -9.97 -6.02
C LYS A 45 8.59 -9.17 -4.72
N ILE A 46 8.96 -9.86 -3.65
CA ILE A 46 9.36 -9.26 -2.36
C ILE A 46 10.69 -9.85 -1.90
N ASP A 47 11.45 -9.09 -1.13
CA ASP A 47 12.69 -9.54 -0.49
C ASP A 47 12.48 -9.69 1.02
N VAL A 48 12.91 -10.82 1.58
CA VAL A 48 12.77 -11.15 3.00
C VAL A 48 14.13 -11.50 3.60
N GLY A 49 14.40 -10.97 4.80
CA GLY A 49 15.58 -11.29 5.60
C GLY A 49 16.84 -10.51 5.26
N THR A 50 17.90 -10.82 6.01
CA THR A 50 19.27 -10.33 5.80
C THR A 50 20.23 -11.52 5.89
N PRO A 51 20.88 -11.94 4.79
CA PRO A 51 20.82 -11.36 3.46
C PRO A 51 19.44 -11.52 2.78
N PRO A 52 19.10 -10.66 1.81
CA PRO A 52 17.80 -10.69 1.14
C PRO A 52 17.58 -11.99 0.36
N GLN A 53 16.41 -12.61 0.55
CA GLN A 53 15.92 -13.72 -0.27
C GLN A 53 14.65 -13.27 -1.00
N THR A 54 14.61 -13.47 -2.32
CA THR A 54 13.50 -13.01 -3.16
C THR A 54 12.43 -14.10 -3.30
N PHE A 55 11.17 -13.73 -3.07
CA PHE A 55 10.00 -14.59 -3.24
C PHE A 55 9.01 -13.97 -4.23
N THR A 56 8.29 -14.81 -4.97
CA THR A 56 7.12 -14.39 -5.77
C THR A 56 5.87 -14.68 -4.96
N VAL A 57 5.08 -13.64 -4.68
CA VAL A 57 3.86 -13.72 -3.87
C VAL A 57 2.65 -13.19 -4.62
N VAL A 58 1.46 -13.65 -4.24
CA VAL A 58 0.18 -13.09 -4.69
C VAL A 58 -0.19 -11.94 -3.75
N PHE A 59 -0.61 -10.80 -4.31
CA PHE A 59 -1.10 -9.68 -3.51
C PHE A 59 -2.59 -9.84 -3.23
N ASP A 60 -2.91 -10.48 -2.10
CA ASP A 60 -4.26 -10.81 -1.68
C ASP A 60 -4.87 -9.73 -0.76
N THR A 61 -6.06 -9.25 -1.09
CA THR A 61 -6.83 -8.31 -0.26
C THR A 61 -7.82 -9.00 0.69
N GLY A 62 -7.94 -10.33 0.60
CA GLY A 62 -8.86 -11.16 1.40
C GLY A 62 -8.25 -11.74 2.68
N SER A 63 -6.94 -11.57 2.90
CA SER A 63 -6.22 -12.07 4.08
C SER A 63 -5.29 -11.01 4.67
N SER A 64 -4.63 -11.30 5.79
CA SER A 64 -3.76 -10.35 6.52
C SER A 64 -2.48 -10.95 7.10
N ASP A 65 -2.17 -12.20 6.73
CA ASP A 65 -0.91 -12.85 7.06
C ASP A 65 0.07 -12.74 5.88
N LEU A 66 1.36 -12.97 6.16
CA LEU A 66 2.43 -13.11 5.17
C LEU A 66 3.18 -14.42 5.37
#